data_AF-A0A502YFX6-F1
#
_entry.id   AF-A0A502YFX6-F1
#
_cell.length_a   1.000
_cell.length_b   1.000
_cell.length_c   1.000
_cell.angle_alpha   90.00
_cell.angle_beta   90.00
_cell.angle_gamma   90.00
#
_symmetry.space_group_name_H-M   'P 1'
#
loop_
_entity.id
_entity.type
_entity.pdbx_description
1 polymer ?
#
loop_
_entity_poly.entity_id
_entity_poly.type
_entity_poly.pdbx_seq_one_letter_code
_entity_poly.pdbx_strand_id
1 'polypeptide(L)'
;MKLIQNIKQAIAGARSNADALQSDADALEASYRACLAELGKLQHAKEALLIDLSKVQRSQKPGENRDTYAQRMWALGQSERMVKDLDRQIADGQARLAEIEAERGRVRKERKEAASTAALAEGSKDGAEALAALADAKEVLDGLETKKQAAARHSDELASERATISLLAHTGDEGARKRLDALHTEISVQTSEAASIEAAIAEARQNVQKAEAAVARQDAAFKAAEVSRVSGLILAESVAFDTAATAMVEALRRRENLVGQLAKLGLDSGPRNHLRAPMTINRALARHGLGQFADFDRGGNVSHTRTLAEHDSHIIGGSPTPRAA
;
A
#
# COMPACT_ATOMS: atom_id res chain seq x y z
N MET A 1 11.54 -35.48 -8.11
CA MET A 1 12.49 -34.35 -8.23
C MET A 1 11.91 -33.14 -8.97
N LYS A 2 11.27 -33.30 -10.14
CA LYS A 2 10.66 -32.17 -10.89
C LYS A 2 9.72 -31.28 -10.05
N LEU A 3 8.81 -31.88 -9.28
CA LEU A 3 7.87 -31.12 -8.44
C LEU A 3 8.55 -30.18 -7.42
N ILE A 4 9.60 -30.64 -6.74
CA ILE A 4 10.36 -29.82 -5.77
C ILE A 4 11.06 -28.66 -6.47
N GLN A 5 11.53 -28.88 -7.70
CA GLN A 5 12.16 -27.84 -8.50
C GLN A 5 11.15 -26.79 -8.96
N ASN A 6 9.96 -27.21 -9.41
CA ASN A 6 8.86 -26.32 -9.77
C ASN A 6 8.42 -25.47 -8.57
N ILE A 7 8.27 -26.07 -7.39
CA ILE A 7 7.94 -25.35 -6.15
C ILE A 7 8.99 -24.29 -5.81
N LYS A 8 10.28 -24.64 -5.88
CA LYS A 8 11.37 -23.68 -5.63
C LYS A 8 11.39 -22.54 -6.64
N GLN A 9 11.15 -22.84 -7.91
CA GLN A 9 11.04 -21.82 -8.96
C GLN A 9 9.83 -20.91 -8.72
N ALA A 10 8.68 -21.44 -8.32
CA ALA A 10 7.49 -20.65 -7.99
C ALA A 10 7.74 -19.72 -6.81
N ILE A 11 8.36 -20.20 -5.72
CA ILE A 11 8.73 -19.36 -4.56
C ILE A 11 9.71 -18.26 -4.97
N ALA A 12 10.77 -18.62 -5.72
CA ALA A 12 11.76 -17.65 -6.17
C ALA A 12 11.16 -16.59 -7.11
N GLY A 13 10.27 -17.00 -8.02
CA GLY A 13 9.55 -16.10 -8.91
C GLY A 13 8.62 -15.15 -8.14
N ALA A 14 7.88 -15.66 -7.15
CA ALA A 14 7.01 -14.83 -6.31
C ALA A 14 7.80 -13.78 -5.52
N ARG A 15 8.95 -14.15 -4.95
CA ARG A 15 9.86 -13.21 -4.27
C ARG A 15 10.41 -12.15 -5.23
N SER A 16 10.97 -12.58 -6.35
CA SER A 16 11.53 -11.66 -7.35
C SER A 16 10.49 -10.66 -7.85
N ASN A 17 9.23 -11.09 -8.03
CA ASN A 17 8.15 -10.21 -8.42
C ASN A 17 7.77 -9.22 -7.31
N ALA A 18 7.72 -9.67 -6.05
CA ALA A 18 7.46 -8.79 -4.91
C ALA A 18 8.56 -7.73 -4.75
N ASP A 19 9.82 -8.10 -4.95
CA ASP A 19 10.98 -7.18 -4.89
C ASP A 19 10.97 -6.17 -6.04
N ALA A 20 10.64 -6.60 -7.26
CA ALA A 20 10.49 -5.71 -8.41
C ALA A 20 9.39 -4.66 -8.18
N LEU A 21 8.22 -5.09 -7.71
CA LEU A 21 7.13 -4.18 -7.38
C LEU A 21 7.45 -3.24 -6.21
N GLN A 22 8.28 -3.65 -5.26
CA GLN A 22 8.80 -2.77 -4.21
C GLN A 22 9.68 -1.66 -4.80
N SER A 23 10.59 -2.02 -5.71
CA SER A 23 11.44 -1.05 -6.41
C SER A 23 10.60 -0.04 -7.22
N ASP A 24 9.57 -0.50 -7.92
CA ASP A 24 8.67 0.36 -8.69
C ASP A 24 7.89 1.32 -7.77
N ALA A 25 7.44 0.84 -6.61
CA ALA A 25 6.77 1.68 -5.61
C ALA A 25 7.70 2.78 -5.06
N ASP A 26 8.97 2.45 -4.79
CA ASP A 26 9.96 3.41 -4.31
C ASP A 26 10.27 4.48 -5.37
N ALA A 27 10.35 4.07 -6.65
CA ALA A 27 10.52 4.98 -7.77
C ALA A 27 9.31 5.93 -7.92
N LEU A 28 8.09 5.41 -7.83
CA LEU A 28 6.86 6.22 -7.87
C LEU A 28 6.76 7.19 -6.68
N GLU A 29 7.17 6.78 -5.50
CA GLU A 29 7.21 7.66 -4.33
C GLU A 29 8.22 8.80 -4.53
N ALA A 30 9.39 8.50 -5.11
CA ALA A 30 10.37 9.53 -5.47
C ALA A 30 9.80 10.52 -6.51
N SER A 31 9.14 10.02 -7.57
CA SER A 31 8.47 10.85 -8.58
C SER A 31 7.36 11.72 -7.99
N TYR A 32 6.55 11.16 -7.08
CA TYR A 32 5.50 11.89 -6.37
C TYR A 32 6.07 13.05 -5.55
N ARG A 33 7.11 12.79 -4.73
CA ARG A 33 7.79 13.82 -3.93
C ARG A 33 8.40 14.92 -4.81
N ALA A 34 9.01 14.54 -5.93
CA ALA A 34 9.57 15.49 -6.90
C ALA A 34 8.47 16.37 -7.51
N CYS A 35 7.34 15.79 -7.92
CA CYS A 35 6.21 16.52 -8.49
C CYS A 35 5.60 17.52 -7.48
N LEU A 36 5.43 17.11 -6.22
CA LEU A 36 4.98 18.01 -5.15
C LEU A 36 5.95 19.18 -4.92
N ALA A 37 7.25 18.92 -4.93
CA ALA A 37 8.25 19.97 -4.76
C ALA A 37 8.20 20.99 -5.91
N GLU A 38 8.07 20.53 -7.15
CA GLU A 38 7.91 21.42 -8.31
C GLU A 38 6.60 22.22 -8.26
N LEU A 39 5.47 21.59 -7.89
CA LEU A 39 4.21 22.31 -7.70
C LEU A 39 4.32 23.39 -6.63
N GLY A 40 5.00 23.11 -5.52
CA GLY A 40 5.27 24.11 -4.48
C GLY A 40 6.08 25.29 -4.99
N LYS A 41 7.13 25.05 -5.80
CA LYS A 41 7.92 26.11 -6.44
C LYS A 41 7.06 26.97 -7.37
N LEU A 42 6.22 26.35 -8.20
CA LEU A 42 5.33 27.07 -9.12
C LEU A 42 4.29 27.91 -8.38
N GLN A 43 3.72 27.40 -7.30
CA GLN A 43 2.77 28.13 -6.45
C GLN A 43 3.43 29.35 -5.80
N HIS A 44 4.62 29.20 -5.22
CA HIS A 44 5.36 30.34 -4.66
C HIS A 44 5.75 31.37 -5.72
N ALA A 45 6.16 30.93 -6.92
CA ALA A 45 6.44 31.84 -8.02
C ALA A 45 5.19 32.64 -8.45
N LYS A 46 4.03 31.97 -8.50
CA LYS A 46 2.75 32.62 -8.79
C LYS A 46 2.37 33.64 -7.70
N GLU A 47 2.50 33.28 -6.43
CA GLU A 47 2.23 34.18 -5.29
C GLU A 47 3.12 35.43 -5.34
N ALA A 48 4.41 35.27 -5.62
CA ALA A 48 5.35 36.38 -5.76
C ALA A 48 4.94 37.33 -6.89
N LEU A 49 4.57 36.79 -8.06
CA LEU A 49 4.11 37.60 -9.19
C LEU A 49 2.78 38.32 -8.91
N LEU A 50 1.85 37.68 -8.18
CA LEU A 50 0.60 38.33 -7.77
C LEU A 50 0.84 39.49 -6.80
N ILE A 51 1.80 39.34 -5.87
CA ILE A 51 2.22 40.43 -5.00
C ILE A 51 2.79 41.58 -5.83
N ASP A 52 3.67 41.31 -6.80
CA ASP A 52 4.26 42.35 -7.65
C ASP A 52 3.21 43.03 -8.54
N LEU A 53 2.28 42.27 -9.11
CA LEU A 53 1.12 42.78 -9.84
C LEU A 53 0.31 43.75 -8.96
N SER A 54 0.07 43.39 -7.70
CA SER A 54 -0.67 44.25 -6.75
C SER A 54 0.09 45.54 -6.42
N LYS A 55 1.43 45.50 -6.31
CA LYS A 55 2.27 46.69 -6.10
C LYS A 55 2.19 47.62 -7.31
N VAL A 56 2.28 47.05 -8.51
CA VAL A 56 2.15 47.78 -9.78
C VAL A 56 0.78 48.47 -9.85
N GLN A 57 -0.31 47.76 -9.56
CA GLN A 57 -1.66 48.32 -9.53
C GLN A 57 -1.83 49.45 -8.50
N ARG A 58 -1.28 49.29 -7.29
CA ARG A 58 -1.34 50.32 -6.23
C ARG A 58 -0.50 51.56 -6.52
N SER A 59 0.52 51.46 -7.38
CA SER A 59 1.42 52.58 -7.72
C SER A 59 0.79 53.66 -8.61
N GLN A 60 -0.48 53.50 -9.00
CA GLN A 60 -1.22 54.44 -9.85
C GLN A 60 -1.38 55.81 -9.17
N LYS A 61 -0.60 56.79 -9.63
CA LYS A 61 -0.69 58.19 -9.16
C LYS A 61 -1.54 59.02 -10.13
N PRO A 62 -2.49 59.83 -9.62
CA PRO A 62 -3.12 60.85 -10.44
C PRO A 62 -2.06 61.82 -10.99
N GLY A 63 -2.06 62.07 -12.31
CA GLY A 63 -1.12 63.02 -12.96
C GLY A 63 0.22 62.44 -13.43
N GLU A 64 0.35 61.11 -13.51
CA GLU A 64 1.55 60.45 -14.01
C GLU A 64 1.80 60.70 -15.51
N ASN A 65 3.08 60.80 -15.92
CA ASN A 65 3.46 60.97 -17.32
C ASN A 65 3.04 59.75 -18.17
N ARG A 66 2.61 60.00 -19.42
CA ARG A 66 2.13 59.01 -20.39
C ARG A 66 3.12 57.87 -20.60
N ASP A 67 4.42 58.17 -20.67
CA ASP A 67 5.46 57.16 -20.90
C ASP A 67 5.61 56.22 -19.70
N THR A 68 5.54 56.76 -18.48
CA THR A 68 5.58 55.98 -17.24
C THR A 68 4.34 55.09 -17.11
N TYR A 69 3.17 55.61 -17.48
CA TYR A 69 1.94 54.83 -17.55
C TYR A 69 2.04 53.69 -18.57
N ALA A 70 2.56 53.95 -19.77
CA ALA A 70 2.72 52.95 -20.83
C ALA A 70 3.70 51.83 -20.42
N GLN A 71 4.85 52.18 -19.83
CA GLN A 71 5.80 51.20 -19.28
C GLN A 71 5.16 50.34 -18.20
N ARG A 72 4.37 50.94 -17.30
CA ARG A 72 3.67 50.20 -16.24
C ARG A 72 2.63 49.23 -16.80
N MET A 73 1.81 49.67 -17.76
CA MET A 73 0.80 48.80 -18.38
C MET A 73 1.44 47.65 -19.17
N TRP A 74 2.59 47.91 -19.81
CA TRP A 74 3.36 46.85 -20.47
C TRP A 74 3.89 45.82 -19.46
N ALA A 75 4.49 46.28 -18.36
CA ALA A 75 4.96 45.40 -17.28
C ALA A 75 3.83 44.59 -16.66
N LEU A 76 2.67 45.22 -16.41
CA LEU A 76 1.45 44.54 -15.93
C LEU A 76 1.03 43.43 -16.91
N GLY A 77 0.95 43.73 -18.20
CA GLY A 77 0.57 42.75 -19.23
C GLY A 77 1.61 41.63 -19.44
N GLN A 78 2.88 41.83 -19.09
CA GLN A 78 3.88 40.76 -19.03
C GLN A 78 3.65 39.86 -17.81
N SER A 79 3.49 40.46 -16.61
CA SER A 79 3.23 39.70 -15.39
C SER A 79 1.94 38.90 -15.45
N GLU A 80 0.86 39.42 -16.04
CA GLU A 80 -0.39 38.68 -16.24
C GLU A 80 -0.22 37.47 -17.17
N ARG A 81 0.60 37.61 -18.22
CA ARG A 81 0.93 36.48 -19.10
C ARG A 81 1.74 35.41 -18.35
N MET A 82 2.74 35.82 -17.58
CA MET A 82 3.52 34.91 -16.74
C MET A 82 2.66 34.18 -15.71
N VAL A 83 1.69 34.86 -15.08
CA VAL A 83 0.74 34.21 -14.15
C VAL A 83 -0.12 33.17 -14.88
N LYS A 84 -0.63 33.48 -16.07
CA LYS A 84 -1.39 32.50 -16.89
C LYS A 84 -0.55 31.30 -17.31
N ASP A 85 0.71 31.52 -17.66
CA ASP A 85 1.64 30.43 -18.00
C ASP A 85 1.92 29.54 -16.78
N LEU A 86 2.13 30.14 -15.60
CA LEU A 86 2.27 29.38 -14.34
C LEU A 86 1.00 28.62 -13.97
N ASP A 87 -0.19 29.20 -14.16
CA ASP A 87 -1.46 28.52 -13.93
C ASP A 87 -1.60 27.28 -14.82
N ARG A 88 -1.21 27.39 -16.09
CA ARG A 88 -1.15 26.23 -16.99
C ARG A 88 -0.16 25.18 -16.51
N GLN A 89 1.04 25.58 -16.11
CA GLN A 89 2.06 24.66 -15.59
C GLN A 89 1.61 23.98 -14.28
N ILE A 90 0.91 24.71 -13.40
CA ILE A 90 0.32 24.15 -12.18
C ILE A 90 -0.76 23.12 -12.54
N ALA A 91 -1.65 23.44 -13.49
CA ALA A 91 -2.68 22.50 -13.94
C ALA A 91 -2.08 21.22 -14.56
N ASP A 92 -1.07 21.36 -15.42
CA ASP A 92 -0.34 20.23 -16.01
C ASP A 92 0.37 19.40 -14.93
N GLY A 93 0.96 20.07 -13.93
CA GLY A 93 1.59 19.41 -12.78
C GLY A 93 0.58 18.66 -11.91
N GLN A 94 -0.60 19.23 -11.67
CA GLN A 94 -1.70 18.57 -10.95
C GLN A 94 -2.22 17.34 -11.71
N ALA A 95 -2.34 17.41 -13.03
CA ALA A 95 -2.72 16.26 -13.85
C ALA A 95 -1.68 15.12 -13.74
N ARG A 96 -0.38 15.44 -13.85
CA ARG A 96 0.69 14.46 -13.63
C ARG A 96 0.66 13.86 -12.22
N LEU A 97 0.37 14.66 -11.20
CA LEU A 97 0.23 14.17 -9.82
C LEU A 97 -0.90 13.14 -9.71
N ALA A 98 -2.06 13.42 -10.34
CA ALA A 98 -3.19 12.50 -10.36
C ALA A 98 -2.87 11.17 -11.08
N GLU A 99 -2.13 11.22 -12.20
CA GLU A 99 -1.65 10.02 -12.90
C GLU A 99 -0.70 9.19 -12.01
N ILE A 100 0.25 9.85 -11.33
CA ILE A 100 1.16 9.19 -10.39
C ILE A 100 0.38 8.56 -9.23
N GLU A 101 -0.65 9.23 -8.70
CA GLU A 101 -1.49 8.69 -7.63
C GLU A 101 -2.30 7.47 -8.07
N ALA A 102 -2.86 7.49 -9.28
CA ALA A 102 -3.55 6.33 -9.86
C ALA A 102 -2.60 5.14 -10.01
N GLU A 103 -1.39 5.39 -10.52
CA GLU A 103 -0.36 4.38 -10.71
C GLU A 103 0.16 3.82 -9.38
N ARG A 104 0.34 4.67 -8.36
CA ARG A 104 0.63 4.22 -6.98
C ARG A 104 -0.49 3.34 -6.42
N GLY A 105 -1.74 3.66 -6.72
CA GLY A 105 -2.90 2.84 -6.35
C GLY A 105 -2.83 1.45 -7.00
N ARG A 106 -2.50 1.38 -8.29
CA ARG A 106 -2.31 0.14 -9.05
C ARG A 106 -1.18 -0.71 -8.48
N VAL A 107 0.03 -0.16 -8.37
CA VAL A 107 1.21 -0.87 -7.85
C VAL A 107 0.99 -1.33 -6.41
N ARG A 108 0.30 -0.54 -5.57
CA ARG A 108 -0.03 -0.96 -4.20
C ARG A 108 -0.93 -2.20 -4.17
N LYS A 109 -1.89 -2.30 -5.09
CA LYS A 109 -2.76 -3.47 -5.21
C LYS A 109 -1.96 -4.70 -5.67
N GLU A 110 -1.18 -4.55 -6.74
CA GLU A 110 -0.32 -5.61 -7.29
C GLU A 110 0.68 -6.12 -6.24
N ARG A 111 1.30 -5.22 -5.46
CA ARG A 111 2.17 -5.59 -4.33
C ARG A 111 1.46 -6.41 -3.27
N LYS A 112 0.22 -6.03 -2.91
CA LYS A 112 -0.54 -6.76 -1.90
C LYS A 112 -0.85 -8.19 -2.37
N GLU A 113 -1.18 -8.36 -3.64
CA GLU A 113 -1.43 -9.66 -4.25
C GLU A 113 -0.15 -10.50 -4.36
N ALA A 114 0.97 -9.90 -4.79
CA ALA A 114 2.28 -10.55 -4.84
C ALA A 114 2.77 -10.98 -3.46
N ALA A 115 2.62 -10.12 -2.43
CA ALA A 115 2.98 -10.44 -1.05
C ALA A 115 2.12 -11.57 -0.47
N SER A 116 0.80 -11.58 -0.76
CA SER A 116 -0.09 -12.69 -0.35
C SER A 116 0.35 -14.01 -1.00
N THR A 117 0.73 -13.96 -2.28
CA THR A 117 1.20 -15.12 -3.03
C THR A 117 2.53 -15.64 -2.48
N ALA A 118 3.48 -14.75 -2.18
CA ALA A 118 4.75 -15.10 -1.56
C ALA A 118 4.55 -15.69 -0.16
N ALA A 119 3.72 -15.07 0.67
CA ALA A 119 3.40 -15.55 2.01
C ALA A 119 2.74 -16.95 1.98
N LEU A 120 1.83 -17.20 1.03
CA LEU A 120 1.23 -18.52 0.84
C LEU A 120 2.28 -19.57 0.43
N ALA A 121 3.18 -19.22 -0.47
CA ALA A 121 4.23 -20.10 -0.95
C ALA A 121 5.26 -20.44 0.15
N GLU A 122 5.53 -19.52 1.06
CA GLU A 122 6.47 -19.71 2.17
C GLU A 122 5.83 -20.35 3.41
N GLY A 123 4.55 -20.03 3.66
CA GLY A 123 3.83 -20.42 4.87
C GLY A 123 3.39 -21.88 4.90
N SER A 124 3.28 -22.55 3.74
CA SER A 124 2.90 -23.96 3.67
C SER A 124 3.40 -24.63 2.39
N LYS A 125 3.85 -25.89 2.54
CA LYS A 125 4.18 -26.76 1.40
C LYS A 125 2.96 -26.93 0.47
N ASP A 126 1.77 -27.07 1.03
CA ASP A 126 0.53 -27.27 0.28
C ASP A 126 0.12 -26.00 -0.48
N GLY A 127 0.43 -24.82 0.08
CA GLY A 127 0.25 -23.53 -0.60
C GLY A 127 1.17 -23.39 -1.80
N ALA A 128 2.44 -23.78 -1.66
CA ALA A 128 3.41 -23.77 -2.75
C ALA A 128 3.07 -24.80 -3.85
N GLU A 129 2.59 -25.99 -3.47
CA GLU A 129 2.09 -27.00 -4.41
C GLU A 129 0.87 -26.51 -5.19
N ALA A 130 -0.08 -25.83 -4.53
CA ALA A 130 -1.26 -25.26 -5.18
C ALA A 130 -0.89 -24.15 -6.19
N LEU A 131 0.08 -23.30 -5.85
CA LEU A 131 0.58 -22.26 -6.76
C LEU A 131 1.31 -22.85 -7.96
N ALA A 132 2.13 -23.89 -7.76
CA ALA A 132 2.79 -24.59 -8.85
C ALA A 132 1.76 -25.25 -9.80
N ALA A 133 0.73 -25.91 -9.24
CA ALA A 133 -0.34 -26.51 -10.04
C ALA A 133 -1.13 -25.46 -10.85
N LEU A 134 -1.33 -24.25 -10.30
CA LEU A 134 -1.96 -23.14 -11.02
C LEU A 134 -1.08 -22.64 -12.16
N ALA A 135 0.24 -22.52 -11.94
CA ALA A 135 1.18 -22.12 -12.99
C ALA A 135 1.20 -23.13 -14.14
N ASP A 136 1.33 -24.42 -13.82
CA ASP A 136 1.32 -25.51 -14.81
C ASP A 136 0.01 -25.52 -15.63
N ALA A 137 -1.16 -25.31 -14.97
CA ALA A 137 -2.44 -25.26 -15.66
C ALA A 137 -2.57 -24.07 -16.62
N LYS A 138 -2.02 -22.91 -16.25
CA LYS A 138 -2.00 -21.71 -17.10
C LYS A 138 -1.07 -21.88 -18.30
N GLU A 139 0.09 -22.50 -18.12
CA GLU A 139 1.02 -22.80 -19.21
C GLU A 139 0.38 -23.72 -20.26
N VAL A 140 -0.32 -24.77 -19.81
CA VAL A 140 -1.04 -25.67 -20.72
C VAL A 140 -2.13 -24.92 -21.51
N LEU A 141 -2.88 -24.04 -20.86
CA LEU A 141 -3.91 -23.23 -21.51
C LEU A 141 -3.30 -22.30 -22.58
N ASP A 142 -2.23 -21.59 -22.25
CA ASP A 142 -1.54 -20.68 -23.18
C ASP A 142 -0.98 -21.43 -24.41
N GLY A 143 -0.39 -22.61 -24.19
CA GLY A 143 0.07 -23.48 -25.26
C GLY A 143 -1.06 -23.94 -26.19
N LEU A 144 -2.25 -24.22 -25.66
CA LEU A 144 -3.42 -24.57 -26.47
C LEU A 144 -4.01 -23.37 -27.21
N GLU A 145 -4.04 -22.18 -26.61
CA GLU A 145 -4.50 -20.95 -27.27
C GLU A 145 -3.56 -20.54 -28.41
N THR A 146 -2.24 -20.71 -28.24
CA THR A 146 -1.25 -20.55 -29.32
C THR A 146 -1.51 -21.52 -30.47
N LYS A 147 -1.78 -22.80 -30.18
CA LYS A 147 -2.14 -23.79 -31.21
C LYS A 147 -3.43 -23.44 -31.93
N LYS A 148 -4.44 -22.92 -31.22
CA LYS A 148 -5.69 -22.43 -31.82
C LYS A 148 -5.43 -21.29 -32.81
N GLN A 149 -4.59 -20.32 -32.44
CA GLN A 149 -4.24 -19.21 -33.32
C GLN A 149 -3.48 -19.68 -34.56
N ALA A 150 -2.53 -20.62 -34.41
CA ALA A 150 -1.82 -21.22 -35.53
C ALA A 150 -2.77 -21.98 -36.47
N ALA A 151 -3.69 -22.76 -35.90
CA ALA A 151 -4.70 -23.50 -36.66
C ALA A 151 -5.66 -22.58 -37.43
N ALA A 152 -6.04 -21.43 -36.86
CA ALA A 152 -6.85 -20.42 -37.53
C ALA A 152 -6.12 -19.79 -38.72
N ARG A 153 -4.85 -19.40 -38.55
CA ARG A 153 -4.02 -18.87 -39.66
C ARG A 153 -3.89 -19.88 -40.80
N HIS A 154 -3.63 -21.14 -40.48
CA HIS A 154 -3.54 -22.18 -41.50
C HIS A 154 -4.88 -22.39 -42.23
N SER A 155 -6.01 -22.32 -41.52
CA SER A 155 -7.33 -22.36 -42.14
C SER A 155 -7.56 -21.20 -43.12
N ASP A 156 -7.09 -19.99 -42.79
CA ASP A 156 -7.19 -18.83 -43.68
C ASP A 156 -6.31 -18.98 -44.93
N GLU A 157 -5.11 -19.55 -44.79
CA GLU A 157 -4.21 -19.88 -45.90
C GLU A 157 -4.86 -20.89 -46.86
N LEU A 158 -5.42 -21.99 -46.33
CA LEU A 158 -6.12 -23.00 -47.12
C LEU A 158 -7.36 -22.40 -47.82
N ALA A 159 -8.09 -21.50 -47.16
CA ALA A 159 -9.24 -20.81 -47.75
C ALA A 159 -8.83 -19.89 -48.90
N SER A 160 -7.73 -19.15 -48.74
CA SER A 160 -7.15 -18.28 -49.79
C SER A 160 -6.64 -19.07 -50.99
N GLU A 161 -5.94 -20.19 -50.75
CA GLU A 161 -5.48 -21.07 -51.82
C GLU A 161 -6.66 -21.67 -52.58
N ARG A 162 -7.68 -22.17 -51.84
CA ARG A 162 -8.92 -22.68 -52.42
C ARG A 162 -9.58 -21.64 -53.32
N ALA A 163 -9.67 -20.38 -52.88
CA ALA A 163 -10.28 -19.31 -53.67
C ALA A 163 -9.52 -19.05 -54.98
N THR A 164 -8.18 -19.13 -54.95
CA THR A 164 -7.32 -18.86 -56.12
C THR A 164 -7.45 -19.96 -57.19
N ILE A 165 -7.51 -21.23 -56.79
CA ILE A 165 -7.55 -22.35 -57.73
C ILE A 165 -8.97 -22.76 -58.16
N SER A 166 -10.00 -22.31 -57.43
CA SER A 166 -11.39 -22.74 -57.65
C SER A 166 -11.87 -22.51 -59.08
N LEU A 167 -11.59 -21.33 -59.65
CA LEU A 167 -12.01 -21.02 -61.03
C LEU A 167 -11.38 -21.99 -62.03
N LEU A 168 -10.06 -22.20 -61.95
CA LEU A 168 -9.32 -23.09 -62.85
C LEU A 168 -9.84 -24.54 -62.78
N ALA A 169 -10.08 -25.02 -61.56
CA ALA A 169 -10.65 -26.35 -61.31
C ALA A 169 -12.04 -26.53 -61.93
N HIS A 170 -12.83 -25.46 -62.02
CA HIS A 170 -14.17 -25.47 -62.63
C HIS A 170 -14.18 -25.20 -64.13
N THR A 171 -13.09 -24.67 -64.70
CA THR A 171 -12.95 -24.43 -66.15
C THR A 171 -12.27 -25.58 -66.91
N GLY A 172 -12.01 -26.71 -66.25
CA GLY A 172 -11.51 -27.94 -66.89
C GLY A 172 -10.00 -28.20 -66.74
N ASP A 173 -9.29 -27.48 -65.86
CA ASP A 173 -7.91 -27.82 -65.52
C ASP A 173 -7.87 -29.01 -64.53
N GLU A 174 -7.40 -30.16 -64.98
CA GLU A 174 -7.33 -31.40 -64.17
C GLU A 174 -6.37 -31.29 -62.99
N GLY A 175 -5.29 -30.52 -63.11
CA GLY A 175 -4.31 -30.30 -62.05
C GLY A 175 -4.91 -29.46 -60.92
N ALA A 176 -5.59 -28.37 -61.29
CA ALA A 176 -6.32 -27.53 -60.35
C ALA A 176 -7.44 -28.32 -59.65
N ARG A 177 -8.14 -29.21 -60.36
CA ARG A 177 -9.16 -30.08 -59.78
C ARG A 177 -8.59 -31.01 -58.70
N LYS A 178 -7.47 -31.68 -58.99
CA LYS A 178 -6.79 -32.57 -58.00
C LYS A 178 -6.34 -31.81 -56.76
N ARG A 179 -5.77 -30.60 -56.92
CA ARG A 179 -5.37 -29.77 -55.76
C ARG A 179 -6.57 -29.32 -54.95
N LEU A 180 -7.69 -28.95 -55.60
CA LEU A 180 -8.92 -28.59 -54.90
C LEU A 180 -9.49 -29.74 -54.06
N ASP A 181 -9.49 -30.97 -54.58
CA ASP A 181 -9.96 -32.15 -53.84
C ASP A 181 -9.02 -32.47 -52.64
N ALA A 182 -7.70 -32.26 -52.80
CA ALA A 182 -6.74 -32.36 -51.70
C ALA A 182 -6.99 -31.28 -50.62
N LEU A 183 -7.21 -30.02 -51.02
CA LEU A 183 -7.55 -28.93 -50.10
C LEU A 183 -8.83 -29.21 -49.32
N HIS A 184 -9.87 -29.80 -49.94
CA HIS A 184 -11.07 -30.19 -49.20
C HIS A 184 -10.80 -31.22 -48.11
N THR A 185 -9.90 -32.18 -48.39
CA THR A 185 -9.47 -33.16 -47.39
C THR A 185 -8.69 -32.50 -46.26
N GLU A 186 -7.72 -31.64 -46.59
CA GLU A 186 -6.94 -30.87 -45.61
C GLU A 186 -7.84 -29.98 -44.74
N ILE A 187 -8.81 -29.26 -45.33
CA ILE A 187 -9.79 -28.44 -44.61
C ILE A 187 -10.65 -29.30 -43.67
N SER A 188 -11.08 -30.49 -44.10
CA SER A 188 -11.86 -31.40 -43.26
C SER A 188 -11.06 -31.87 -42.04
N VAL A 189 -9.78 -32.24 -42.24
CA VAL A 189 -8.88 -32.62 -41.14
C VAL A 189 -8.68 -31.43 -40.20
N GLN A 190 -8.36 -30.26 -40.74
CA GLN A 190 -8.15 -29.03 -39.97
C GLN A 190 -9.37 -28.64 -39.14
N THR A 191 -10.59 -28.82 -39.66
CA THR A 191 -11.84 -28.55 -38.94
C THR A 191 -12.00 -29.49 -37.75
N SER A 192 -11.66 -30.77 -37.91
CA SER A 192 -11.69 -31.74 -36.82
C SER A 192 -10.62 -31.45 -35.76
N GLU A 193 -9.41 -31.05 -36.17
CA GLU A 193 -8.35 -30.64 -35.25
C GLU A 193 -8.73 -29.39 -34.46
N ALA A 194 -9.31 -28.38 -35.13
CA ALA A 194 -9.81 -27.18 -34.46
C ALA A 194 -10.86 -27.51 -33.39
N ALA A 195 -11.84 -28.37 -33.71
CA ALA A 195 -12.85 -28.81 -32.74
C ALA A 195 -12.21 -29.55 -31.54
N SER A 196 -11.19 -30.38 -31.79
CA SER A 196 -10.45 -31.06 -30.72
C SER A 196 -9.65 -30.08 -29.85
N ILE A 197 -9.02 -29.06 -30.45
CA ILE A 197 -8.29 -28.02 -29.71
C ILE A 197 -9.27 -27.20 -28.85
N GLU A 198 -10.46 -26.87 -29.37
CA GLU A 198 -11.47 -26.15 -28.60
C GLU A 198 -11.99 -26.94 -27.40
N ALA A 199 -12.22 -28.24 -27.57
CA ALA A 199 -12.57 -29.12 -26.45
C ALA A 199 -11.45 -29.17 -25.40
N ALA A 200 -10.19 -29.29 -25.82
CA ALA A 200 -9.03 -29.27 -24.93
C ALA A 200 -8.89 -27.92 -24.19
N ILE A 201 -9.15 -26.79 -24.84
CA ILE A 201 -9.16 -25.46 -24.21
C ILE A 201 -10.26 -25.38 -23.14
N ALA A 202 -11.46 -25.89 -23.43
CA ALA A 202 -12.56 -25.89 -22.47
C ALA A 202 -12.19 -26.68 -21.20
N GLU A 203 -11.57 -27.85 -21.35
CA GLU A 203 -11.07 -28.64 -20.21
C GLU A 203 -9.92 -27.95 -19.47
N ALA A 204 -8.94 -27.38 -20.19
CA ALA A 204 -7.83 -26.64 -19.60
C ALA A 204 -8.33 -25.44 -18.76
N ARG A 205 -9.36 -24.72 -19.22
CA ARG A 205 -10.01 -23.64 -18.46
C ARG A 205 -10.66 -24.15 -17.17
N GLN A 206 -11.31 -25.31 -17.19
CA GLN A 206 -11.83 -25.92 -15.96
C GLN A 206 -10.71 -26.30 -14.99
N ASN A 207 -9.57 -26.78 -15.50
CA ASN A 207 -8.42 -27.11 -14.67
C ASN A 207 -7.79 -25.87 -14.02
N VAL A 208 -7.69 -24.74 -14.75
CA VAL A 208 -7.29 -23.45 -14.17
C VAL A 208 -8.23 -23.03 -13.06
N GLN A 209 -9.55 -23.07 -13.27
CA GLN A 209 -10.53 -22.73 -12.23
C GLN A 209 -10.41 -23.61 -10.98
N LYS A 210 -10.19 -24.92 -11.14
CA LYS A 210 -9.96 -25.84 -10.01
C LYS A 210 -8.68 -25.50 -9.24
N ALA A 211 -7.60 -25.16 -9.96
CA ALA A 211 -6.34 -24.77 -9.34
C ALA A 211 -6.46 -23.42 -8.61
N GLU A 212 -7.15 -22.44 -9.18
CA GLU A 212 -7.46 -21.16 -8.52
C GLU A 212 -8.25 -21.37 -7.22
N ALA A 213 -9.27 -22.23 -7.25
CA ALA A 213 -10.03 -22.59 -6.06
C ALA A 213 -9.17 -23.28 -5.00
N ALA A 214 -8.17 -24.08 -5.40
CA ALA A 214 -7.22 -24.69 -4.47
C ALA A 214 -6.31 -23.66 -3.81
N VAL A 215 -5.76 -22.71 -4.59
CA VAL A 215 -4.95 -21.59 -4.06
C VAL A 215 -5.77 -20.76 -3.08
N ALA A 216 -7.02 -20.43 -3.41
CA ALA A 216 -7.91 -19.67 -2.53
C ALA A 216 -8.19 -20.39 -1.19
N ARG A 217 -8.38 -21.71 -1.22
CA ARG A 217 -8.54 -22.50 0.01
C ARG A 217 -7.29 -22.49 0.88
N GLN A 218 -6.11 -22.63 0.28
CA GLN A 218 -4.84 -22.61 1.02
C GLN A 218 -4.55 -21.22 1.62
N ASP A 219 -4.83 -20.15 0.87
CA ASP A 219 -4.72 -18.76 1.36
C ASP A 219 -5.65 -18.50 2.54
N ALA A 220 -6.90 -18.96 2.47
CA ALA A 220 -7.85 -18.87 3.58
C ALA A 220 -7.38 -19.65 4.82
N ALA A 221 -6.85 -20.86 4.63
CA ALA A 221 -6.31 -21.67 5.72
C ALA A 221 -5.09 -21.01 6.38
N PHE A 222 -4.16 -20.46 5.59
CA PHE A 222 -3.01 -19.71 6.08
C PHE A 222 -3.44 -18.49 6.90
N LYS A 223 -4.37 -17.68 6.38
CA LYS A 223 -4.91 -16.51 7.09
C LYS A 223 -5.57 -16.89 8.41
N ALA A 224 -6.35 -17.97 8.43
CA ALA A 224 -6.99 -18.45 9.66
C ALA A 224 -5.96 -18.88 10.72
N ALA A 225 -4.90 -19.58 10.30
CA ALA A 225 -3.81 -19.98 11.20
C ALA A 225 -3.08 -18.76 11.77
N GLU A 226 -2.80 -17.75 10.94
CA GLU A 226 -2.11 -16.54 11.37
C GLU A 226 -2.96 -15.68 12.31
N VAL A 227 -4.27 -15.57 12.04
CA VAL A 227 -5.22 -14.92 12.97
C VAL A 227 -5.20 -15.62 14.32
N SER A 228 -5.29 -16.95 14.34
CA SER A 228 -5.23 -17.72 15.59
C SER A 228 -3.93 -17.48 16.36
N ARG A 229 -2.79 -17.47 15.66
CA ARG A 229 -1.48 -17.18 16.25
C ARG A 229 -1.41 -15.78 16.88
N VAL A 230 -1.81 -14.75 16.14
CA VAL A 230 -1.80 -13.36 16.61
C VAL A 230 -2.78 -13.16 17.77
N SER A 231 -3.98 -13.74 17.72
CA SER A 231 -4.93 -13.73 18.83
C SER A 231 -4.34 -14.37 20.09
N GLY A 232 -3.62 -15.48 19.95
CA GLY A 232 -2.90 -16.11 21.06
C GLY A 232 -1.86 -15.19 21.72
N LEU A 233 -1.10 -14.45 20.91
CA LEU A 233 -0.14 -13.45 21.41
C LEU A 233 -0.84 -12.30 22.14
N ILE A 234 -1.94 -11.78 21.59
CA ILE A 234 -2.72 -10.71 22.24
C ILE A 234 -3.24 -11.18 23.62
N LEU A 235 -3.75 -12.41 23.71
CA LEU A 235 -4.22 -12.97 24.98
C LEU A 235 -3.06 -13.12 25.98
N ALA A 236 -1.89 -13.58 25.54
CA ALA A 236 -0.71 -13.67 26.38
C ALA A 236 -0.27 -12.30 26.93
N GLU A 237 -0.23 -11.27 26.08
CA GLU A 237 0.08 -9.90 26.51
C GLU A 237 -0.99 -9.33 27.44
N SER A 238 -2.26 -9.67 27.22
CA SER A 238 -3.36 -9.26 28.12
C SER A 238 -3.20 -9.86 29.52
N VAL A 239 -2.84 -11.15 29.61
CA VAL A 239 -2.53 -11.81 30.90
C VAL A 239 -1.31 -11.19 31.57
N ALA A 240 -0.27 -10.84 30.80
CA ALA A 240 0.90 -10.16 31.32
C ALA A 240 0.56 -8.77 31.87
N PHE A 241 -0.29 -8.02 31.15
CA PHE A 241 -0.82 -6.73 31.61
C PHE A 241 -1.63 -6.88 32.91
N ASP A 242 -2.56 -7.82 32.99
CA ASP A 242 -3.38 -8.05 34.20
C ASP A 242 -2.51 -8.40 35.42
N THR A 243 -1.45 -9.20 35.20
CA THR A 243 -0.46 -9.54 36.22
C THR A 243 0.28 -8.28 36.69
N ALA A 244 0.77 -7.46 35.75
CA ALA A 244 1.47 -6.21 36.07
C ALA A 244 0.57 -5.19 36.78
N ALA A 245 -0.69 -5.07 36.35
CA ALA A 245 -1.69 -4.20 36.97
C ALA A 245 -1.97 -4.63 38.42
N THR A 246 -2.10 -5.94 38.67
CA THR A 246 -2.24 -6.50 40.02
C THR A 246 -1.04 -6.14 40.89
N ALA A 247 0.18 -6.36 40.39
CA ALA A 247 1.42 -6.03 41.11
C ALA A 247 1.53 -4.51 41.40
N MET A 248 1.10 -3.67 40.47
CA MET A 248 1.04 -2.21 40.64
C MET A 248 0.06 -1.82 41.75
N VAL A 249 -1.14 -2.38 41.77
CA VAL A 249 -2.14 -2.14 42.83
C VAL A 249 -1.57 -2.56 44.20
N GLU A 250 -0.90 -3.71 44.28
CA GLU A 250 -0.23 -4.14 45.52
C GLU A 250 0.89 -3.18 45.96
N ALA A 251 1.70 -2.70 45.02
CA ALA A 251 2.74 -1.72 45.31
C ALA A 251 2.15 -0.40 45.84
N LEU A 252 1.04 0.07 45.26
CA LEU A 252 0.32 1.25 45.72
C LEU A 252 -0.29 1.04 47.12
N ARG A 253 -0.84 -0.15 47.42
CA ARG A 253 -1.31 -0.50 48.78
C ARG A 253 -0.18 -0.50 49.80
N ARG A 254 0.97 -1.10 49.46
CA ARG A 254 2.18 -1.08 50.32
C ARG A 254 2.63 0.36 50.59
N ARG A 255 2.66 1.19 49.55
CA ARG A 255 2.98 2.61 49.66
C ARG A 255 1.99 3.36 50.56
N GLU A 256 0.69 3.15 50.41
CA GLU A 256 -0.32 3.78 51.26
C GLU A 256 -0.15 3.40 52.74
N ASN A 257 0.16 2.14 53.03
CA ASN A 257 0.48 1.67 54.38
C ASN A 257 1.71 2.38 54.95
N LEU A 258 2.79 2.53 54.18
CA LEU A 258 4.00 3.26 54.60
C LEU A 258 3.69 4.74 54.87
N VAL A 259 2.90 5.39 54.03
CA VAL A 259 2.43 6.77 54.28
C VAL A 259 1.61 6.85 55.58
N GLY A 260 0.80 5.83 55.88
CA GLY A 260 0.09 5.69 57.16
C GLY A 260 1.03 5.53 58.36
N GLN A 261 2.15 4.81 58.20
CA GLN A 261 3.17 4.69 59.24
C GLN A 261 3.90 6.03 59.48
N LEU A 262 4.25 6.77 58.42
CA LEU A 262 4.84 8.11 58.55
C LEU A 262 3.93 9.06 59.35
N ALA A 263 2.62 8.97 59.16
CA ALA A 263 1.65 9.76 59.92
C ALA A 263 1.69 9.44 61.43
N LYS A 264 1.88 8.16 61.81
CA LYS A 264 2.02 7.75 63.22
C LYS A 264 3.32 8.26 63.84
N LEU A 265 4.34 8.53 63.02
CA LEU A 265 5.63 9.10 63.44
C LEU A 265 5.63 10.63 63.47
N GLY A 266 4.48 11.28 63.27
CA GLY A 266 4.34 12.73 63.38
C GLY A 266 4.55 13.52 62.09
N LEU A 267 4.52 12.88 60.91
CA LEU A 267 4.53 13.62 59.65
C LEU A 267 3.24 14.44 59.47
N ASP A 268 3.39 15.72 59.15
CA ASP A 268 2.29 16.66 58.94
C ASP A 268 1.30 16.21 57.84
N SER A 269 0.05 16.68 57.95
CA SER A 269 -1.02 16.33 57.00
C SER A 269 -0.77 16.84 55.58
N GLY A 270 -0.02 17.93 55.40
CA GLY A 270 0.29 18.51 54.09
C GLY A 270 1.05 17.54 53.17
N PRO A 271 2.31 17.18 53.50
CA PRO A 271 3.08 16.19 52.76
C PRO A 271 2.33 14.86 52.58
N ARG A 272 1.61 14.40 53.61
CA ARG A 272 0.78 13.19 53.55
C ARG A 272 -0.32 13.27 52.48
N ASN A 273 -1.01 14.41 52.36
CA ASN A 273 -2.05 14.61 51.35
C ASN A 273 -1.45 14.61 49.93
N HIS A 274 -0.27 15.19 49.75
CA HIS A 274 0.44 15.14 48.46
C HIS A 274 0.92 13.74 48.09
N LEU A 275 1.41 12.96 49.05
CA LEU A 275 1.77 11.56 48.82
C LEU A 275 0.54 10.71 48.46
N ARG A 276 -0.64 11.00 48.99
CA ARG A 276 -1.87 10.24 48.70
C ARG A 276 -2.65 10.75 47.48
N ALA A 277 -2.27 11.87 46.87
CA ALA A 277 -3.04 12.49 45.81
C ALA A 277 -3.16 11.56 44.58
N PRO A 278 -4.38 11.20 44.13
CA PRO A 278 -4.58 10.38 42.93
C PRO A 278 -3.93 10.98 41.69
N MET A 279 -3.91 12.32 41.60
CA MET A 279 -3.25 13.05 40.52
C MET A 279 -1.75 12.76 40.40
N THR A 280 -1.06 12.49 41.50
CA THR A 280 0.36 12.13 41.49
C THR A 280 0.57 10.78 40.84
N ILE A 281 -0.29 9.80 41.16
CA ILE A 281 -0.25 8.47 40.57
C ILE A 281 -0.56 8.58 39.07
N ASN A 282 -1.62 9.29 38.69
CA ASN A 282 -1.97 9.50 37.28
C ASN A 282 -0.84 10.14 36.47
N ARG A 283 -0.14 11.15 37.01
CA ARG A 283 1.01 11.78 36.35
C ARG A 283 2.21 10.84 36.22
N ALA A 284 2.47 10.01 37.23
CA ALA A 284 3.54 9.01 37.16
C ALA A 284 3.22 7.96 36.09
N LEU A 285 1.99 7.46 36.04
CA LEU A 285 1.53 6.54 34.99
C LEU A 285 1.63 7.15 33.59
N ALA A 286 1.21 8.41 33.44
CA ALA A 286 1.35 9.15 32.18
C ALA A 286 2.82 9.29 31.75
N ARG A 287 3.74 9.60 32.68
CA ARG A 287 5.19 9.66 32.41
C ARG A 287 5.75 8.33 31.89
N HIS A 288 5.21 7.20 32.36
CA HIS A 288 5.58 5.87 31.91
C HIS A 288 4.85 5.43 30.61
N GLY A 289 4.23 6.37 29.89
CA GLY A 289 3.64 6.12 28.57
C GLY A 289 2.19 5.66 28.58
N LEU A 290 1.59 5.44 29.75
CA LEU A 290 0.18 5.01 29.83
C LEU A 290 -0.80 6.08 29.30
N GLY A 291 -0.36 7.34 29.19
CA GLY A 291 -1.12 8.43 28.55
C GLY A 291 -1.46 8.20 27.07
N GLN A 292 -0.81 7.24 26.40
CA GLN A 292 -1.15 6.86 25.02
C GLN A 292 -2.36 5.90 24.94
N PHE A 293 -2.68 5.23 26.04
CA PHE A 293 -3.65 4.13 26.07
C PHE A 293 -4.90 4.46 26.88
N ALA A 294 -4.82 5.42 27.80
CA ALA A 294 -5.97 5.90 28.55
C ALA A 294 -5.83 7.40 28.85
N ASP A 295 -6.97 8.06 29.09
CA ASP A 295 -7.00 9.46 29.48
C ASP A 295 -6.57 9.63 30.94
N PHE A 296 -5.26 9.74 31.15
CA PHE A 296 -4.70 10.25 32.40
C PHE A 296 -4.76 11.78 32.34
N ASP A 297 -5.81 12.31 32.97
CA ASP A 297 -6.22 13.72 33.08
C ASP A 297 -5.26 14.79 32.50
N ARG A 298 -5.70 15.44 31.41
CA ARG A 298 -5.01 16.52 30.66
C ARG A 298 -5.05 17.87 31.38
N GLY A 299 -5.71 17.98 32.54
CA GLY A 299 -5.88 19.24 33.28
C GLY A 299 -4.61 19.78 33.98
N GLY A 300 -3.48 19.07 33.90
CA GLY A 300 -2.20 19.51 34.47
C GLY A 300 -1.14 19.76 33.41
N ASN A 301 -0.31 20.80 33.63
CA ASN A 301 0.87 21.10 32.82
C ASN A 301 1.71 19.83 32.59
N VAL A 302 1.80 19.36 31.34
CA VAL A 302 2.54 18.15 30.93
C VAL A 302 4.03 18.24 31.32
N SER A 303 4.52 19.47 31.50
CA SER A 303 5.85 19.84 32.00
C SER A 303 6.16 19.41 33.44
N HIS A 304 5.19 18.85 34.19
CA HIS A 304 5.38 18.37 35.56
C HIS A 304 5.08 16.87 35.76
N THR A 305 5.20 16.09 34.70
CA THR A 305 5.19 14.62 34.82
C THR A 305 6.49 14.18 35.51
N ARG A 306 6.42 13.68 36.74
CA ARG A 306 7.55 13.08 37.50
C ARG A 306 7.26 11.61 37.76
N THR A 307 8.30 10.79 37.92
CA THR A 307 8.07 9.41 38.40
C THR A 307 7.55 9.47 39.83
N LEU A 308 6.89 8.40 40.28
CA LEU A 308 6.38 8.35 41.66
C LEU A 308 7.53 8.50 42.68
N ALA A 309 8.68 7.89 42.40
CA ALA A 309 9.88 8.00 43.24
C ALA A 309 10.44 9.43 43.28
N GLU A 310 10.51 10.14 42.15
CA GLU A 310 10.96 11.54 42.08
C GLU A 310 10.00 12.48 42.83
N HIS A 311 8.69 12.29 42.67
CA HIS A 311 7.70 13.08 43.38
C HIS A 311 7.78 12.84 44.89
N ASP A 312 7.81 11.58 45.32
CA ASP A 312 7.84 11.23 46.74
C ASP A 312 9.12 11.72 47.41
N SER A 313 10.27 11.60 46.73
CA SER A 313 11.55 12.14 47.22
C SER A 313 11.51 13.66 47.38
N HIS A 314 10.84 14.36 46.46
CA HIS A 314 10.68 15.81 46.56
C HIS A 314 9.78 16.23 47.72
N ILE A 315 8.66 15.53 47.94
CA ILE A 315 7.74 15.84 49.04
C ILE A 315 8.36 15.48 50.40
N ILE A 316 9.06 14.35 50.50
CA ILE A 316 9.71 13.91 51.74
C ILE A 316 10.93 14.78 52.05
N GLY A 317 11.80 15.01 51.06
CA GLY A 317 13.05 15.77 51.23
C GLY A 317 12.86 17.30 51.30
N GLY A 318 11.74 17.83 50.80
CA GLY A 318 11.38 19.24 50.90
C GLY A 318 10.57 19.59 52.15
N SER A 319 10.17 18.59 52.95
CA SER A 319 9.43 18.83 54.18
C SER A 319 10.40 19.40 55.23
N PRO A 320 10.17 20.61 55.77
CA PRO A 320 11.00 21.13 56.86
C PRO A 320 10.92 20.15 58.03
N THR A 321 12.07 19.71 58.54
CA THR A 321 12.17 18.87 59.74
C THR A 321 11.26 19.46 60.83
N PRO A 322 10.44 18.63 61.51
CA PRO A 322 9.53 19.14 62.52
C PRO A 322 10.33 19.92 63.56
N ARG A 323 9.95 21.19 63.77
CA ARG A 323 10.41 21.94 64.93
C ARG A 323 9.99 21.12 66.15
N ALA A 324 10.97 20.62 66.89
CA ALA A 324 10.74 19.92 68.14
C ALA A 324 9.75 20.73 68.99
N ALA A 325 8.65 20.09 69.39
CA ALA A 325 7.72 20.62 70.37
C ALA A 325 8.35 20.57 71.76
#